data_AF-A3JI28-F1
#
_entry.id   AF-A3JI28-F1
#
_cell.length_a   1.000
_cell.length_b   1.000
_cell.length_c   1.000
_cell.angle_alpha   90.00
_cell.angle_beta   90.00
_cell.angle_gamma   90.00
#
_symmetry.space_group_name_H-M   'P 1'
#
loop_
_entity.id
_entity.type
_entity.pdbx_description
1 polymer ?
#
loop_
_entity_poly.entity_id
_entity_poly.type
_entity_poly.pdbx_seq_one_letter_code
_entity_poly.pdbx_strand_id
1 'polypeptide(L)'
;MANAPRMQSELKLAGAALNAEPILNDDNEAHDPTHCLIPKAWETPLQMPMDGMSPNDLCKEDRKAYCEQILGNLSSVFSALREQAHVARARLLSDGQNGHPATMESPKCEIADEARLHAIEALLNWYYRKDQDQKETVAYIGAVSASPHTLKALHELNRLKHEFSDLLVTLRDALDPLSNTRGDMHDILGMLSENAPVNLSRKAAGSLVRHLLHSKLNIRQLVRTIPIVDELPYSIRWRWIDSPSSVRIDRVKLLDMLERKYDHPESRYDFETVAGVTDPDFCLKKGQSNDLRISIKLSGIAGAKAQENEPSKPYLDFKSRLPVFYEAAPADYYRKEPTYSMAPANAPKRKRRGLTELEPFLMTLPVHRYKKNTGLAE
;
A
#
# COMPACT_ATOMS: atom_id res chain seq x y z
N MET A 1 -3.34 -28.96 -28.41
CA MET A 1 -3.69 -29.76 -27.20
C MET A 1 -3.12 -29.05 -25.98
N ALA A 2 -3.97 -28.85 -24.97
CA ALA A 2 -3.70 -28.55 -23.56
C ALA A 2 -2.70 -27.44 -23.17
N ASN A 3 -3.22 -26.27 -22.79
CA ASN A 3 -2.98 -25.68 -21.45
C ASN A 3 -3.79 -24.39 -21.26
N ALA A 4 -5.01 -24.53 -20.72
CA ALA A 4 -5.74 -23.43 -20.11
C ALA A 4 -6.60 -23.97 -18.95
N PRO A 5 -6.05 -24.00 -17.73
CA PRO A 5 -6.87 -23.69 -16.55
C PRO A 5 -6.03 -22.95 -15.49
N ARG A 6 -6.00 -21.62 -15.54
CA ARG A 6 -5.50 -20.81 -14.40
C ARG A 6 -6.30 -19.55 -14.10
N MET A 7 -7.11 -19.06 -15.05
CA MET A 7 -7.95 -17.87 -14.81
C MET A 7 -9.26 -18.15 -14.06
N GLN A 8 -9.78 -19.37 -14.04
CA GLN A 8 -11.05 -19.67 -13.35
C GLN A 8 -10.91 -19.87 -11.83
N SER A 9 -9.70 -20.16 -11.33
CA SER A 9 -9.47 -20.30 -9.87
C SER A 9 -9.34 -18.95 -9.15
N GLU A 10 -8.80 -17.92 -9.81
CA GLU A 10 -8.64 -16.58 -9.21
C GLU A 10 -9.97 -15.82 -9.09
N LEU A 11 -10.91 -16.06 -10.01
CA LEU A 11 -12.27 -15.49 -9.94
C LEU A 11 -13.16 -16.14 -8.86
N LYS A 12 -12.90 -17.39 -8.48
CA LYS A 12 -13.60 -18.06 -7.36
C LYS A 12 -13.12 -17.60 -5.99
N LEU A 13 -11.85 -17.21 -5.86
CA LEU A 13 -11.29 -16.71 -4.59
C LEU A 13 -11.75 -15.29 -4.25
N ALA A 14 -11.99 -14.43 -5.26
CA ALA A 14 -12.59 -13.11 -5.03
C ALA A 14 -14.05 -13.19 -4.53
N GLY A 15 -14.74 -14.32 -4.74
CA GLY A 15 -16.13 -14.52 -4.31
C GLY A 15 -16.27 -15.11 -2.89
N ALA A 16 -15.24 -15.78 -2.36
CA ALA A 16 -15.34 -16.49 -1.08
C ALA A 16 -15.26 -15.58 0.15
N ALA A 17 -14.89 -14.31 -0.01
CA ALA A 17 -14.77 -13.34 1.09
C ALA A 17 -16.04 -12.48 1.31
N LEU A 18 -17.13 -12.72 0.58
CA LEU A 18 -18.25 -11.78 0.44
C LEU A 18 -19.34 -11.86 1.53
N ASN A 19 -19.34 -12.88 2.40
CA ASN A 19 -20.42 -13.09 3.39
C ASN A 19 -19.92 -13.26 4.84
N ALA A 20 -18.77 -12.71 5.19
CA ALA A 20 -18.33 -12.73 6.59
C ALA A 20 -19.14 -11.68 7.38
N GLU A 21 -19.84 -12.12 8.45
CA GLU A 21 -20.37 -11.19 9.45
C GLU A 21 -19.25 -10.24 9.90
N PRO A 22 -19.55 -8.95 10.21
CA PRO A 22 -18.56 -8.03 10.73
C PRO A 22 -17.90 -8.68 11.94
N ILE A 23 -16.64 -9.08 11.77
CA ILE A 23 -15.83 -9.66 12.83
C ILE A 23 -15.44 -8.49 13.74
N LEU A 24 -16.40 -8.05 14.55
CA LEU A 24 -16.18 -7.23 15.72
C LEU A 24 -15.65 -8.08 16.89
N ASN A 25 -15.30 -9.34 16.64
CA ASN A 25 -14.87 -10.27 17.67
C ASN A 25 -13.63 -9.77 18.41
N ASP A 26 -13.71 -9.95 19.72
CA ASP A 26 -12.72 -9.88 20.79
C ASP A 26 -11.32 -10.40 20.46
N ASP A 27 -11.09 -11.07 19.34
CA ASP A 27 -9.76 -11.51 18.93
C ASP A 27 -8.80 -10.33 18.79
N ASN A 28 -9.26 -9.15 18.36
CA ASN A 28 -8.42 -7.94 18.35
C ASN A 28 -8.19 -7.33 19.76
N GLU A 29 -9.07 -7.59 20.73
CA GLU A 29 -8.99 -7.07 22.10
C GLU A 29 -8.21 -8.00 23.05
N ALA A 30 -8.19 -9.31 22.78
CA ALA A 30 -7.34 -10.31 23.46
C ALA A 30 -5.92 -10.40 22.87
N HIS A 31 -5.50 -9.39 22.10
CA HIS A 31 -4.14 -9.31 21.57
C HIS A 31 -3.18 -8.82 22.64
N ASP A 32 -2.53 -9.80 23.24
CA ASP A 32 -1.49 -9.71 24.26
C ASP A 32 -0.64 -8.44 24.10
N PRO A 33 -0.85 -7.41 24.94
CA PRO A 33 -0.02 -6.20 24.92
C PRO A 33 1.46 -6.49 25.23
N THR A 34 1.81 -7.74 25.58
CA THR A 34 3.18 -8.16 25.87
C THR A 34 3.99 -8.61 24.65
N HIS A 35 3.42 -8.69 23.43
CA HIS A 35 4.20 -9.17 22.27
C HIS A 35 5.18 -8.12 21.70
N CYS A 36 5.14 -6.86 22.11
CA CYS A 36 6.18 -5.91 21.67
C CYS A 36 7.51 -6.22 22.38
N LEU A 37 8.49 -6.72 21.63
CA LEU A 37 9.82 -7.05 22.15
C LEU A 37 10.72 -5.81 22.28
N ILE A 38 10.32 -4.68 21.71
CA ILE A 38 11.12 -3.45 21.72
C ILE A 38 10.96 -2.78 23.09
N PRO A 39 12.05 -2.50 23.82
CA PRO A 39 11.98 -1.84 25.12
C PRO A 39 11.33 -0.46 25.03
N LYS A 40 10.37 -0.17 25.92
CA LYS A 40 9.72 1.14 26.01
C LYS A 40 10.70 2.30 26.21
N ALA A 41 11.85 2.05 26.84
CA ALA A 41 12.88 3.06 27.02
C ALA A 41 13.40 3.62 25.67
N TRP A 42 13.36 2.81 24.60
CA TRP A 42 13.80 3.22 23.26
C TRP A 42 12.76 4.04 22.51
N GLU A 43 11.49 4.04 22.93
CA GLU A 43 10.43 4.84 22.31
C GLU A 43 10.58 6.35 22.57
N THR A 44 11.50 6.71 23.46
CA THR A 44 11.84 8.12 23.73
C THR A 44 12.44 8.74 22.48
N PRO A 45 11.97 9.91 22.01
CA PRO A 45 12.50 10.58 20.83
C PRO A 45 13.90 11.15 21.12
N LEU A 46 14.89 10.27 21.18
CA LEU A 46 16.29 10.64 21.05
C LEU A 46 16.53 10.85 19.56
N GLN A 47 16.36 12.08 19.09
CA GLN A 47 16.87 12.44 17.78
C GLN A 47 18.38 12.50 17.89
N MET A 48 19.09 11.46 17.45
CA MET A 48 20.51 11.62 17.14
C MET A 48 20.61 12.66 16.02
N PRO A 49 21.26 13.81 16.27
CA PRO A 49 21.51 14.77 15.21
C PRO A 49 22.45 14.12 14.20
N MET A 50 21.93 13.84 13.01
CA MET A 50 22.74 13.22 11.97
C MET A 50 23.64 14.23 11.26
N ASP A 51 23.51 15.54 11.49
CA ASP A 51 24.39 16.64 11.01
C ASP A 51 25.03 16.46 9.61
N GLY A 52 24.29 15.86 8.67
CA GLY A 52 24.77 15.55 7.31
C GLY A 52 25.69 14.32 7.19
N MET A 53 26.00 13.63 8.27
CA MET A 53 26.71 12.35 8.29
C MET A 53 25.83 11.22 7.74
N SER A 54 26.45 10.31 6.98
CA SER A 54 25.80 9.06 6.60
C SER A 54 25.77 8.11 7.81
N PRO A 55 24.77 7.23 7.96
CA PRO A 55 24.81 6.14 8.94
C PRO A 55 26.08 5.29 8.85
N ASN A 56 26.73 5.26 7.69
CA ASN A 56 27.98 4.54 7.48
C ASN A 56 29.21 5.22 8.11
N ASP A 57 29.15 6.52 8.39
CA ASP A 57 30.25 7.31 8.93
C ASP A 57 30.24 7.37 10.47
N LEU A 58 29.19 6.85 11.09
CA LEU A 58 28.99 6.86 12.53
C LEU A 58 29.99 5.94 13.27
N CYS A 59 30.44 6.36 14.45
CA CYS A 59 31.22 5.51 15.35
C CYS A 59 30.38 4.34 15.88
N LYS A 60 31.00 3.35 16.53
CA LYS A 60 30.30 2.12 16.93
C LYS A 60 29.17 2.39 17.93
N GLU A 61 29.45 3.24 18.92
CA GLU A 61 28.48 3.65 19.94
C GLU A 61 27.29 4.37 19.32
N ASP A 62 27.55 5.29 18.38
CA ASP A 62 26.52 6.04 17.67
C ASP A 62 25.71 5.14 16.72
N ARG A 63 26.33 4.16 16.05
CA ARG A 63 25.58 3.19 15.22
C ARG A 63 24.62 2.35 16.04
N LYS A 64 25.03 1.94 17.25
CA LYS A 64 24.17 1.20 18.17
C LYS A 64 22.98 2.06 18.59
N ALA A 65 23.23 3.29 19.04
CA ALA A 65 22.18 4.23 19.43
C ALA A 65 21.22 4.52 18.27
N TYR A 66 21.74 4.68 17.05
CA TYR A 66 20.96 4.85 15.83
C TYR A 66 20.05 3.64 15.55
N CYS A 67 20.56 2.42 15.69
CA CYS A 67 19.76 1.20 15.52
C CYS A 67 18.65 1.09 16.58
N GLU A 68 18.95 1.37 17.86
CA GLU A 68 17.97 1.42 18.94
C GLU A 68 16.89 2.47 18.65
N GLN A 69 17.28 3.65 18.15
CA GLN A 69 16.37 4.72 17.76
C GLN A 69 15.43 4.29 16.62
N ILE A 70 15.93 3.60 15.58
CA ILE A 70 15.07 3.09 14.49
C ILE A 70 13.97 2.19 15.05
N LEU A 71 14.35 1.22 15.90
CA LEU A 71 13.40 0.27 16.48
C LEU A 71 12.42 0.97 17.45
N GLY A 72 12.94 1.85 18.31
CA GLY A 72 12.16 2.66 19.22
C GLY A 72 11.11 3.52 18.52
N ASN A 73 11.51 4.25 17.47
CA ASN A 73 10.60 5.03 16.64
C ASN A 73 9.53 4.15 15.99
N LEU A 74 9.91 2.97 15.48
CA LEU A 74 8.98 2.04 14.87
C LEU A 74 7.90 1.56 15.86
N SER A 75 8.30 1.22 17.10
CA SER A 75 7.37 0.83 18.17
C SER A 75 6.46 2.00 18.58
N SER A 76 7.03 3.18 18.78
CA SER A 76 6.32 4.40 19.16
C SER A 76 5.25 4.78 18.12
N VAL A 77 5.62 4.82 16.83
CA VAL A 77 4.68 5.13 15.73
C VAL A 77 3.61 4.04 15.60
N PHE A 78 3.96 2.76 15.82
CA PHE A 78 2.96 1.68 15.81
C PHE A 78 1.93 1.83 16.95
N SER A 79 2.37 2.24 18.14
CA SER A 79 1.47 2.54 19.27
C SER A 79 0.57 3.74 18.95
N ALA A 80 1.14 4.83 18.44
CA ALA A 80 0.38 6.01 18.01
C ALA A 80 -0.64 5.68 16.90
N LEU A 81 -0.28 4.80 15.96
CA LEU A 81 -1.20 4.29 14.93
C LEU A 81 -2.42 3.62 15.57
N ARG A 82 -2.22 2.71 16.54
CA ARG A 82 -3.32 2.01 17.24
C ARG A 82 -4.24 3.01 17.92
N GLU A 83 -3.68 3.91 18.71
CA GLU A 83 -4.44 4.94 19.42
C GLU A 83 -5.27 5.80 18.45
N GLN A 84 -4.63 6.30 17.39
CA GLN A 84 -5.30 7.13 16.41
C GLN A 84 -6.38 6.37 15.62
N ALA A 85 -6.20 5.07 15.38
CA ALA A 85 -7.23 4.24 14.76
C ALA A 85 -8.45 4.06 15.68
N HIS A 86 -8.25 3.96 17.00
CA HIS A 86 -9.35 3.98 17.97
C HIS A 86 -10.07 5.33 18.02
N VAL A 87 -9.34 6.45 17.91
CA VAL A 87 -9.94 7.79 17.77
C VAL A 87 -10.81 7.87 16.51
N ALA A 88 -10.29 7.40 15.37
CA ALA A 88 -11.05 7.37 14.11
C ALA A 88 -12.30 6.48 14.21
N ARG A 89 -12.20 5.31 14.87
CA ARG A 89 -13.37 4.44 15.16
C ARG A 89 -14.43 5.17 15.96
N ALA A 90 -14.07 5.81 17.07
CA ALA A 90 -15.02 6.49 17.94
C ALA A 90 -15.77 7.62 17.19
N ARG A 91 -15.04 8.39 16.37
CA ARG A 91 -15.63 9.45 15.55
C ARG A 91 -16.55 8.90 14.46
N LEU A 92 -16.16 7.81 13.80
CA LEU A 92 -17.01 7.16 12.81
C LEU A 92 -18.32 6.67 13.42
N LEU A 93 -18.30 6.09 14.63
CA LEU A 93 -19.51 5.70 15.35
C LEU A 93 -20.40 6.90 15.67
N SER A 94 -19.81 8.00 16.15
CA SER A 94 -20.55 9.25 16.39
C SER A 94 -21.18 9.81 15.12
N ASP A 95 -20.49 9.75 13.97
CA ASP A 95 -21.06 10.15 12.69
C ASP A 95 -22.29 9.30 12.32
N GLY A 96 -22.29 7.99 12.64
CA GLY A 96 -23.46 7.13 12.45
C GLY A 96 -24.66 7.59 13.28
N GLN A 97 -24.43 7.92 14.56
CA GLN A 97 -25.47 8.45 15.45
C GLN A 97 -26.05 9.78 14.98
N ASN A 98 -25.25 10.58 14.28
CA ASN A 98 -25.67 11.85 13.66
C ASN A 98 -26.33 11.65 12.29
N GLY A 99 -26.57 10.41 11.84
CA GLY A 99 -27.27 10.11 10.59
C GLY A 99 -26.42 10.30 9.33
N HIS A 100 -25.09 10.35 9.44
CA HIS A 100 -24.25 10.45 8.25
C HIS A 100 -24.36 9.15 7.41
N PRO A 101 -24.55 9.26 6.08
CA PRO A 101 -24.75 8.09 5.24
C PRO A 101 -23.49 7.25 5.09
N ALA A 102 -23.67 5.95 4.94
CA ALA A 102 -22.61 5.00 4.66
C ALA A 102 -23.17 3.87 3.78
N THR A 103 -22.35 3.39 2.85
CA THR A 103 -22.68 2.27 1.98
C THR A 103 -21.46 1.40 1.74
N MET A 104 -21.68 0.10 1.61
CA MET A 104 -20.65 -0.89 1.33
C MET A 104 -21.15 -1.88 0.28
N GLU A 105 -20.35 -2.08 -0.76
CA GLU A 105 -20.56 -3.06 -1.82
C GLU A 105 -19.85 -4.38 -1.51
N SER A 106 -18.71 -4.31 -0.82
CA SER A 106 -17.93 -5.49 -0.40
C SER A 106 -17.27 -5.21 0.94
N PRO A 107 -17.68 -5.88 2.03
CA PRO A 107 -18.86 -6.74 2.12
C PRO A 107 -20.13 -5.96 1.81
N LYS A 108 -21.15 -6.62 1.26
CA LYS A 108 -22.40 -5.96 0.89
C LYS A 108 -23.24 -5.73 2.13
N CYS A 109 -23.71 -4.50 2.32
CA CYS A 109 -24.55 -4.13 3.46
C CYS A 109 -25.86 -3.51 2.99
N GLU A 110 -26.95 -3.80 3.68
CA GLU A 110 -28.27 -3.21 3.38
C GLU A 110 -28.54 -1.94 4.19
N ILE A 111 -27.92 -1.81 5.37
CA ILE A 111 -28.09 -0.67 6.27
C ILE A 111 -26.77 0.09 6.49
N ALA A 112 -26.90 1.40 6.73
CA ALA A 112 -25.77 2.31 6.89
C ALA A 112 -24.90 1.98 8.12
N ASP A 113 -25.52 1.49 9.20
CA ASP A 113 -24.79 1.14 10.42
C ASP A 113 -23.85 -0.05 10.22
N GLU A 114 -24.31 -1.10 9.54
CA GLU A 114 -23.45 -2.24 9.13
C GLU A 114 -22.32 -1.79 8.20
N ALA A 115 -22.65 -0.97 7.20
CA ALA A 115 -21.67 -0.40 6.28
C ALA A 115 -20.55 0.35 7.04
N ARG A 116 -20.92 1.08 8.08
CA ARG A 116 -20.01 1.84 8.95
C ARG A 116 -19.19 0.93 9.85
N LEU A 117 -19.76 -0.14 10.40
CA LEU A 117 -19.01 -1.15 11.16
C LEU A 117 -17.94 -1.82 10.29
N HIS A 118 -18.25 -2.16 9.04
CA HIS A 118 -17.24 -2.69 8.12
C HIS A 118 -16.21 -1.65 7.68
N ALA A 119 -16.58 -0.37 7.60
CA ALA A 119 -15.60 0.69 7.36
C ALA A 119 -14.63 0.83 8.54
N ILE A 120 -15.12 0.73 9.79
CA ILE A 120 -14.28 0.68 10.99
C ILE A 120 -13.37 -0.55 10.96
N GLU A 121 -13.92 -1.72 10.62
CA GLU A 121 -13.13 -2.94 10.44
C GLU A 121 -12.01 -2.74 9.41
N ALA A 122 -12.30 -2.07 8.29
CA ALA A 122 -11.32 -1.78 7.25
C ALA A 122 -10.13 -0.95 7.76
N LEU A 123 -10.38 -0.05 8.73
CA LEU A 123 -9.36 0.80 9.35
C LEU A 123 -8.50 0.04 10.37
N LEU A 124 -9.08 -0.97 11.05
CA LEU A 124 -8.42 -1.70 12.14
C LEU A 124 -7.85 -3.06 11.71
N ASN A 125 -8.28 -3.59 10.56
CA ASN A 125 -7.82 -4.88 10.05
C ASN A 125 -6.39 -4.76 9.52
N TRP A 126 -5.40 -4.93 10.40
CA TRP A 126 -3.97 -4.91 10.09
C TRP A 126 -3.31 -6.29 10.19
N TYR A 127 -4.07 -7.32 10.55
CA TYR A 127 -3.53 -8.65 10.82
C TYR A 127 -3.96 -9.63 9.73
N TYR A 128 -3.15 -10.67 9.51
CA TYR A 128 -3.54 -11.77 8.63
C TYR A 128 -4.73 -12.52 9.23
N ARG A 129 -5.74 -12.76 8.40
CA ARG A 129 -6.81 -13.70 8.73
C ARG A 129 -6.29 -15.14 8.61
N LYS A 130 -6.98 -16.07 9.28
CA LYS A 130 -6.73 -17.50 9.09
C LYS A 130 -6.86 -17.83 7.60
N ASP A 131 -5.90 -18.56 7.06
CA ASP A 131 -5.84 -19.01 5.65
C ASP A 131 -5.68 -17.89 4.60
N GLN A 132 -5.38 -16.64 5.00
CA GLN A 132 -5.08 -15.56 4.06
C GLN A 132 -3.70 -15.72 3.43
N ASP A 133 -3.61 -15.56 2.10
CA ASP A 133 -2.31 -15.53 1.41
C ASP A 133 -1.48 -14.31 1.86
N GLN A 134 -0.18 -14.51 2.07
CA GLN A 134 0.73 -13.46 2.57
C GLN A 134 0.84 -12.24 1.63
N LYS A 135 0.48 -12.38 0.35
CA LYS A 135 0.49 -11.31 -0.63
C LYS A 135 -0.86 -10.62 -0.76
N GLU A 136 -1.92 -11.21 -0.22
CA GLU A 136 -3.28 -10.72 -0.34
C GLU A 136 -3.60 -9.66 0.73
N THR A 137 -4.47 -8.72 0.35
CA THR A 137 -5.07 -7.75 1.26
C THR A 137 -6.58 -7.79 1.08
N VAL A 138 -7.31 -7.79 2.19
CA VAL A 138 -8.78 -7.76 2.20
C VAL A 138 -9.29 -6.47 1.53
N ALA A 139 -10.28 -6.60 0.64
CA ALA A 139 -10.90 -5.46 -0.02
C ALA A 139 -12.17 -5.02 0.69
N TYR A 140 -12.24 -3.72 0.96
CA TYR A 140 -13.40 -3.03 1.51
C TYR A 140 -13.81 -1.98 0.48
N ILE A 141 -14.95 -2.22 -0.17
CA ILE A 141 -15.47 -1.37 -1.25
C ILE A 141 -16.71 -0.70 -0.73
N GLY A 142 -16.67 0.62 -0.61
CA GLY A 142 -17.80 1.41 -0.14
C GLY A 142 -17.45 2.88 -0.03
N ALA A 143 -18.43 3.66 0.40
CA ALA A 143 -18.31 5.09 0.59
C ALA A 143 -18.98 5.48 1.90
N VAL A 144 -18.29 6.32 2.68
CA VAL A 144 -18.70 6.71 4.02
C VAL A 144 -18.64 8.21 4.14
N SER A 145 -19.79 8.84 4.38
CA SER A 145 -19.84 10.23 4.77
C SER A 145 -19.29 10.39 6.18
N ALA A 146 -18.45 11.40 6.34
CA ALA A 146 -17.72 11.68 7.56
C ALA A 146 -17.79 13.18 7.89
N SER A 147 -17.85 13.48 9.18
CA SER A 147 -17.72 14.86 9.66
C SER A 147 -16.29 15.38 9.46
N PRO A 148 -16.07 16.72 9.46
CA PRO A 148 -14.73 17.30 9.38
C PRO A 148 -13.79 16.79 10.48
N HIS A 149 -14.33 16.49 11.67
CA HIS A 149 -13.57 15.88 12.76
C HIS A 149 -13.12 14.46 12.41
N THR A 150 -14.00 13.63 11.86
CA THR A 150 -13.62 12.29 11.39
C THR A 150 -12.57 12.36 10.29
N LEU A 151 -12.74 13.22 9.29
CA LEU A 151 -11.75 13.40 8.22
C LEU A 151 -10.38 13.81 8.76
N LYS A 152 -10.32 14.76 9.70
CA LYS A 152 -9.07 15.14 10.36
C LYS A 152 -8.40 13.96 11.08
N ALA A 153 -9.19 13.10 11.74
CA ALA A 153 -8.65 11.91 12.40
C ALA A 153 -8.09 10.89 11.40
N LEU A 154 -8.75 10.72 10.25
CA LEU A 154 -8.28 9.85 9.17
C LEU A 154 -7.03 10.39 8.48
N HIS A 155 -6.91 11.72 8.30
CA HIS A 155 -5.71 12.37 7.79
C HIS A 155 -4.51 12.13 8.72
N GLU A 156 -4.70 12.28 10.03
CA GLU A 156 -3.64 12.00 11.00
C GLU A 156 -3.27 10.51 11.01
N LEU A 157 -4.25 9.62 10.90
CA LEU A 157 -3.99 8.19 10.75
C LEU A 157 -3.18 7.89 9.48
N ASN A 158 -3.50 8.54 8.35
CA ASN A 158 -2.70 8.45 7.14
C ASN A 158 -1.28 8.99 7.34
N ARG A 159 -1.10 10.15 8.01
CA ARG A 159 0.22 10.71 8.30
C ARG A 159 1.10 9.70 9.05
N LEU A 160 0.57 9.11 10.11
CA LEU A 160 1.26 8.06 10.89
C LEU A 160 1.56 6.81 10.06
N LYS A 161 0.66 6.41 9.13
CA LYS A 161 0.91 5.28 8.22
C LYS A 161 2.07 5.53 7.27
N HIS A 162 2.20 6.76 6.76
CA HIS A 162 3.34 7.16 5.93
C HIS A 162 4.63 7.17 6.75
N GLU A 163 4.60 7.76 7.95
CA GLU A 163 5.75 7.77 8.87
C GLU A 163 6.24 6.35 9.20
N PHE A 164 5.32 5.42 9.50
CA PHE A 164 5.66 4.01 9.69
C PHE A 164 6.28 3.38 8.43
N SER A 165 5.73 3.69 7.25
CA SER A 165 6.29 3.21 5.98
C SER A 165 7.71 3.73 5.73
N ASP A 166 8.00 4.98 6.09
CA ASP A 166 9.32 5.59 5.96
C ASP A 166 10.31 4.94 6.94
N LEU A 167 9.89 4.66 8.18
CA LEU A 167 10.70 3.89 9.13
C LEU A 167 11.02 2.47 8.63
N LEU A 168 10.11 1.82 7.88
CA LEU A 168 10.41 0.56 7.20
C LEU A 168 11.42 0.70 6.06
N VAL A 169 11.53 1.87 5.41
CA VAL A 169 12.61 2.16 4.45
C VAL A 169 13.92 2.27 5.21
N THR A 170 13.97 3.08 6.27
CA THR A 170 15.16 3.28 7.11
C THR A 170 15.68 1.96 7.67
N LEU A 171 14.79 1.12 8.22
CA LEU A 171 15.16 -0.21 8.71
C LEU A 171 15.72 -1.11 7.60
N ARG A 172 15.14 -1.06 6.39
CA ARG A 172 15.64 -1.84 5.25
C ARG A 172 17.04 -1.41 4.82
N ASP A 173 17.32 -0.12 4.88
CA ASP A 173 18.60 0.43 4.47
C ASP A 173 19.67 0.17 5.55
N ALA A 174 19.30 0.20 6.83
CA ALA A 174 20.17 -0.23 7.93
C ALA A 174 20.51 -1.74 7.89
N LEU A 175 19.66 -2.55 7.26
CA LEU A 175 19.86 -3.99 7.03
C LEU A 175 20.49 -4.30 5.66
N ASP A 176 20.86 -3.29 4.87
CA ASP A 176 21.50 -3.50 3.58
C ASP A 176 22.88 -4.15 3.75
N PRO A 177 23.28 -5.13 2.91
CA PRO A 177 24.59 -5.76 3.03
C PRO A 177 25.78 -4.81 2.96
N LEU A 178 25.62 -3.66 2.31
CA LEU A 178 26.66 -2.63 2.19
C LEU A 178 26.64 -1.62 3.34
N SER A 179 25.68 -1.73 4.26
CA SER A 179 25.57 -0.82 5.40
C SER A 179 26.44 -1.26 6.58
N ASN A 180 27.15 -0.31 7.18
CA ASN A 180 27.96 -0.53 8.37
C ASN A 180 27.11 -0.79 9.62
N THR A 181 25.83 -0.40 9.63
CA THR A 181 24.92 -0.61 10.78
C THR A 181 24.37 -2.02 10.85
N ARG A 182 24.55 -2.84 9.81
CA ARG A 182 23.95 -4.18 9.74
C ARG A 182 24.42 -5.07 10.89
N GLY A 183 25.72 -5.05 11.20
CA GLY A 183 26.29 -5.84 12.30
C GLY A 183 25.73 -5.43 13.66
N ASP A 184 25.68 -4.12 13.93
CA ASP A 184 25.14 -3.59 15.19
C ASP A 184 23.64 -3.90 15.34
N MET A 185 22.87 -3.85 14.25
CA MET A 185 21.46 -4.27 14.24
C MET A 185 21.33 -5.77 14.56
N HIS A 186 22.19 -6.64 14.01
CA HIS A 186 22.19 -8.06 14.35
C HIS A 186 22.47 -8.31 15.84
N ASP A 187 23.45 -7.60 16.41
CA ASP A 187 23.81 -7.72 17.83
C ASP A 187 22.64 -7.31 18.72
N ILE A 188 21.99 -6.19 18.40
CA ILE A 188 20.78 -5.73 19.10
C ILE A 188 19.67 -6.76 19.05
N LEU A 189 19.40 -7.32 17.88
CA LEU A 189 18.33 -8.30 17.71
C LEU A 189 18.61 -9.61 18.44
N GLY A 190 19.88 -10.04 18.50
CA GLY A 190 20.30 -11.19 19.30
C GLY A 190 20.08 -10.98 20.80
N MET A 191 20.17 -9.73 21.29
CA MET A 191 19.82 -9.39 22.67
C MET A 191 18.31 -9.37 22.92
N LEU A 192 17.51 -8.91 21.95
CA LEU A 192 16.05 -8.81 22.10
C LEU A 192 15.35 -10.16 21.97
N SER A 193 15.93 -11.11 21.23
CA SER A 193 15.30 -12.41 21.01
C SER A 193 16.33 -13.51 20.79
N GLU A 194 16.25 -14.54 21.62
CA GLU A 194 17.04 -15.77 21.46
C GLU A 194 16.80 -16.46 20.10
N ASN A 195 15.62 -16.25 19.52
CA ASN A 195 15.22 -16.80 18.22
C ASN A 195 15.35 -15.78 17.08
N ALA A 196 16.21 -14.77 17.22
CA ALA A 196 16.43 -13.79 16.17
C ALA A 196 16.84 -14.49 14.86
N PRO A 197 16.25 -14.10 13.71
CA PRO A 197 16.55 -14.74 12.44
C PRO A 197 18.04 -14.55 12.08
N VAL A 198 18.78 -15.66 11.99
CA VAL A 198 20.23 -15.68 11.72
C VAL A 198 20.59 -14.99 10.40
N ASN A 199 19.70 -15.04 9.41
CA ASN A 199 19.89 -14.45 8.08
C ASN A 199 18.97 -13.25 7.84
N LEU A 200 19.26 -12.13 8.51
CA LEU A 200 18.61 -10.86 8.20
C LEU A 200 19.21 -10.29 6.91
N SER A 201 18.36 -10.21 5.90
CA SER A 201 18.60 -9.46 4.68
C SER A 201 17.61 -8.30 4.60
N ARG A 202 17.83 -7.37 3.68
CA ARG A 202 16.86 -6.32 3.33
C ARG A 202 15.44 -6.86 3.06
N LYS A 203 15.31 -8.08 2.54
CA LYS A 203 14.02 -8.75 2.29
C LYS A 203 13.34 -9.26 3.57
N ALA A 204 14.09 -9.39 4.66
CA ALA A 204 13.62 -9.88 5.96
C ALA A 204 13.06 -8.77 6.86
N ALA A 205 13.23 -7.48 6.54
CA ALA A 205 12.75 -6.37 7.38
C ALA A 205 11.26 -6.51 7.78
N GLY A 206 10.39 -6.92 6.84
CA GLY A 206 8.98 -7.14 7.17
C GLY A 206 8.73 -8.34 8.10
N SER A 207 9.56 -9.38 8.03
CA SER A 207 9.48 -10.50 8.98
C SER A 207 10.04 -10.11 10.34
N LEU A 208 11.08 -9.28 10.37
CA LEU A 208 11.62 -8.71 11.60
C LEU A 208 10.58 -7.85 12.32
N VAL A 209 9.92 -6.93 11.61
CA VAL A 209 8.86 -6.08 12.19
C VAL A 209 7.72 -6.93 12.76
N ARG A 210 7.32 -8.01 12.08
CA ARG A 210 6.35 -8.97 12.63
C ARG A 210 6.85 -9.63 13.90
N HIS A 211 8.12 -10.06 13.93
CA HIS A 211 8.70 -10.69 15.11
C HIS A 211 8.75 -9.74 16.31
N LEU A 212 9.11 -8.47 16.07
CA LEU A 212 9.30 -7.48 17.12
C LEU A 212 8.00 -6.83 17.61
N LEU A 213 7.05 -6.54 16.71
CA LEU A 213 5.82 -5.82 17.05
C LEU A 213 4.63 -6.77 17.23
N HIS A 214 4.36 -7.61 16.22
CA HIS A 214 3.23 -8.53 16.24
C HIS A 214 3.32 -9.59 15.12
N SER A 215 3.34 -10.87 15.49
CA SER A 215 3.62 -11.99 14.57
C SER A 215 2.64 -12.10 13.39
N LYS A 216 1.37 -11.74 13.59
CA LYS A 216 0.33 -11.75 12.54
C LYS A 216 0.23 -10.45 11.74
N LEU A 217 1.12 -9.47 11.92
CA LEU A 217 0.97 -8.17 11.27
C LEU A 217 1.07 -8.28 9.74
N ASN A 218 -0.01 -7.90 9.06
CA ASN A 218 -0.02 -7.66 7.63
C ASN A 218 0.38 -6.21 7.35
N ILE A 219 1.68 -6.00 7.19
CA ILE A 219 2.28 -4.67 6.94
C ILE A 219 1.64 -3.98 5.72
N ARG A 220 1.23 -4.73 4.68
CA ARG A 220 0.58 -4.12 3.50
C ARG A 220 -0.79 -3.54 3.84
N GLN A 221 -1.55 -4.19 4.72
CA GLN A 221 -2.82 -3.65 5.21
C GLN A 221 -2.60 -2.48 6.17
N LEU A 222 -1.55 -2.52 6.98
CA LEU A 222 -1.20 -1.42 7.88
C LEU A 222 -0.84 -0.14 7.11
N VAL A 223 0.01 -0.22 6.09
CA VAL A 223 0.55 0.98 5.41
C VAL A 223 -0.26 1.47 4.21
N ARG A 224 -1.34 0.79 3.82
CA ARG A 224 -2.19 1.27 2.72
C ARG A 224 -2.91 2.57 3.11
N THR A 225 -2.82 3.57 2.25
CA THR A 225 -3.46 4.88 2.45
C THR A 225 -4.98 4.77 2.39
N ILE A 226 -5.64 5.41 3.36
CA ILE A 226 -7.10 5.55 3.42
C ILE A 226 -7.52 6.63 2.42
N PRO A 227 -8.42 6.32 1.47
CA PRO A 227 -8.98 7.32 0.56
C PRO A 227 -9.82 8.35 1.31
N ILE A 228 -9.42 9.61 1.24
CA ILE A 228 -10.13 10.75 1.84
C ILE A 228 -10.43 11.77 0.75
N VAL A 229 -11.65 12.31 0.77
CA VAL A 229 -12.10 13.42 -0.09
C VAL A 229 -12.63 14.52 0.80
N ASP A 230 -11.94 15.65 0.86
CA ASP A 230 -12.28 16.80 1.70
C ASP A 230 -13.42 17.65 1.14
N GLU A 231 -14.30 17.06 0.32
CA GLU A 231 -15.49 17.69 -0.23
C GLU A 231 -16.54 16.63 -0.58
N LEU A 232 -17.80 17.06 -0.75
CA LEU A 232 -18.90 16.18 -1.15
C LEU A 232 -18.79 15.76 -2.62
N PRO A 233 -18.62 14.46 -2.93
CA PRO A 233 -18.56 13.98 -4.31
C PRO A 233 -19.90 14.09 -5.03
N TYR A 234 -19.88 14.26 -6.34
CA TYR A 234 -21.05 14.06 -7.19
C TYR A 234 -21.30 12.57 -7.45
N SER A 235 -20.24 11.82 -7.75
CA SER A 235 -20.33 10.38 -8.02
C SER A 235 -19.04 9.67 -7.67
N ILE A 236 -19.14 8.46 -7.14
CA ILE A 236 -18.01 7.58 -6.87
C ILE A 236 -18.20 6.30 -7.70
N ARG A 237 -17.17 5.93 -8.44
CA ARG A 237 -17.16 4.76 -9.30
C ARG A 237 -15.96 3.87 -9.03
N TRP A 238 -16.22 2.59 -8.82
CA TRP A 238 -15.18 1.57 -8.68
C TRP A 238 -15.03 0.77 -9.98
N ARG A 239 -13.81 0.34 -10.27
CA ARG A 239 -13.51 -0.52 -11.42
C ARG A 239 -12.32 -1.40 -11.11
N TRP A 240 -12.49 -2.71 -11.27
CA TRP A 240 -11.38 -3.66 -11.34
C TRP A 240 -10.63 -3.51 -12.67
N ILE A 241 -9.32 -3.38 -12.59
CA ILE A 241 -8.44 -3.19 -13.74
C ILE A 241 -7.27 -4.15 -13.63
N ASP A 242 -7.09 -4.95 -14.68
CA ASP A 242 -5.85 -5.70 -14.87
C ASP A 242 -4.75 -4.73 -15.28
N SER A 243 -3.87 -4.42 -14.33
CA SER A 243 -2.70 -3.60 -14.55
C SER A 243 -1.51 -4.51 -14.87
N PRO A 244 -0.81 -4.31 -15.99
CA PRO A 244 0.48 -4.98 -16.18
C PRO A 244 1.42 -4.52 -15.07
N SER A 245 2.01 -5.47 -14.34
CA SER A 245 3.07 -5.19 -13.40
C SER A 245 4.35 -5.07 -14.20
N SER A 246 4.78 -3.84 -14.50
CA SER A 246 6.00 -3.55 -15.24
C SER A 246 6.96 -2.72 -14.40
N VAL A 247 8.25 -3.01 -14.49
CA VAL A 247 9.30 -2.23 -13.83
C VAL A 247 10.29 -1.73 -14.87
N ARG A 248 10.57 -0.44 -14.82
CA ARG A 248 11.68 0.17 -15.56
C ARG A 248 12.98 -0.35 -14.95
N ILE A 249 13.83 -0.95 -15.76
CA ILE A 249 15.14 -1.47 -15.36
C ILE A 249 16.21 -0.81 -16.22
N ASP A 250 17.24 -0.28 -15.57
CA ASP A 250 18.39 0.27 -16.28
C ASP A 250 19.22 -0.84 -16.93
N ARG A 251 19.98 -0.49 -17.98
CA ARG A 251 20.81 -1.43 -18.72
C ARG A 251 21.82 -2.16 -17.84
N VAL A 252 22.47 -1.46 -16.91
CA VAL A 252 23.54 -2.02 -16.06
C VAL A 252 23.00 -3.13 -15.16
N LYS A 253 21.86 -2.87 -14.52
CA LYS A 253 21.17 -3.81 -13.65
C LYS A 253 20.59 -4.98 -14.42
N LEU A 254 20.12 -4.77 -15.64
CA LEU A 254 19.68 -5.87 -16.50
C LEU A 254 20.84 -6.80 -16.88
N LEU A 255 22.02 -6.24 -17.20
CA LEU A 255 23.23 -7.03 -17.46
C LEU A 255 23.67 -7.81 -16.22
N ASP A 256 23.73 -7.18 -15.04
CA ASP A 256 24.02 -7.87 -13.76
C ASP A 256 23.00 -8.98 -13.46
N MET A 257 21.72 -8.78 -13.78
CA MET A 257 20.70 -9.82 -13.64
C MET A 257 20.91 -11.01 -14.59
N LEU A 258 21.37 -10.76 -15.82
CA LEU A 258 21.65 -11.80 -16.81
C LEU A 258 22.96 -12.54 -16.51
N GLU A 259 23.98 -11.82 -16.03
CA GLU A 259 25.27 -12.38 -15.60
C GLU A 259 25.10 -13.33 -14.41
N ARG A 260 24.23 -13.02 -13.45
CA ARG A 260 23.89 -13.96 -12.37
C ARG A 260 23.21 -15.26 -12.86
N LYS A 261 22.78 -15.31 -14.12
CA LYS A 261 22.18 -16.47 -14.78
C LYS A 261 23.08 -17.04 -15.89
N TYR A 262 24.37 -16.75 -15.84
CA TYR A 262 25.34 -17.10 -16.90
C TYR A 262 25.44 -18.61 -17.19
N ASP A 263 25.01 -19.47 -16.27
CA ASP A 263 24.97 -20.92 -16.48
C ASP A 263 23.94 -21.36 -17.53
N HIS A 264 22.95 -20.51 -17.84
CA HIS A 264 21.95 -20.79 -18.88
C HIS A 264 22.42 -20.23 -20.23
N PRO A 265 22.59 -21.06 -21.28
CA PRO A 265 23.05 -20.60 -22.59
C PRO A 265 22.22 -19.46 -23.19
N GLU A 266 20.89 -19.52 -23.03
CA GLU A 266 19.97 -18.48 -23.50
C GLU A 266 20.21 -17.12 -22.80
N SER A 267 20.59 -17.12 -21.52
CA SER A 267 20.91 -15.88 -20.79
C SER A 267 22.20 -15.23 -21.33
N ARG A 268 23.15 -16.01 -21.85
CA ARG A 268 24.38 -15.48 -22.48
C ARG A 268 24.06 -14.75 -23.77
N TYR A 269 23.20 -15.35 -24.60
CA TYR A 269 22.71 -14.71 -25.82
C TYR A 269 21.93 -13.41 -25.51
N ASP A 270 21.06 -13.46 -24.50
CA ASP A 270 20.34 -12.27 -24.04
C ASP A 270 21.31 -11.20 -23.49
N PHE A 271 22.38 -11.60 -22.78
CA PHE A 271 23.40 -10.68 -22.29
C PHE A 271 24.11 -9.97 -23.45
N GLU A 272 24.57 -10.71 -24.46
CA GLU A 272 25.20 -10.15 -25.66
C GLU A 272 24.23 -9.21 -26.40
N THR A 273 22.96 -9.60 -26.47
CA THR A 273 21.89 -8.80 -27.09
C THR A 273 21.70 -7.45 -26.36
N VAL A 274 21.65 -7.44 -25.03
CA VAL A 274 21.55 -6.20 -24.23
C VAL A 274 22.85 -5.39 -24.31
N ALA A 275 24.01 -6.06 -24.32
CA ALA A 275 25.31 -5.41 -24.42
C ALA A 275 25.48 -4.68 -25.76
N GLY A 276 24.94 -5.26 -26.86
CA GLY A 276 25.02 -4.71 -28.21
C GLY A 276 24.12 -3.50 -28.49
N VAL A 277 23.20 -3.15 -27.59
CA VAL A 277 22.31 -1.98 -27.76
C VAL A 277 22.67 -0.82 -26.83
N THR A 278 22.30 0.39 -27.25
CA THR A 278 22.57 1.65 -26.53
C THR A 278 21.36 2.17 -25.75
N ASP A 279 20.27 1.41 -25.66
CA ASP A 279 19.10 1.82 -24.90
C ASP A 279 19.46 1.94 -23.41
N PRO A 280 19.14 3.07 -22.75
CA PRO A 280 19.52 3.28 -21.36
C PRO A 280 18.69 2.42 -20.39
N ASP A 281 17.47 2.06 -20.81
CA ASP A 281 16.48 1.43 -19.97
C ASP A 281 15.53 0.50 -20.75
N PHE A 282 14.97 -0.45 -20.01
CA PHE A 282 14.05 -1.46 -20.53
C PHE A 282 12.84 -1.60 -19.61
N CYS A 283 11.79 -2.24 -20.13
CA CYS A 283 10.59 -2.56 -19.38
C CYS A 283 10.52 -4.06 -19.09
N LEU A 284 10.76 -4.45 -17.84
CA LEU A 284 10.57 -5.83 -17.38
C LEU A 284 9.11 -6.06 -16.95
N LYS A 285 8.37 -6.92 -17.66
CA LYS A 285 7.00 -7.31 -17.29
C LYS A 285 7.02 -8.45 -16.27
N LYS A 286 6.55 -8.21 -15.05
CA LYS A 286 6.51 -9.18 -13.94
C LYS A 286 5.20 -9.98 -13.85
N GLY A 287 4.20 -9.65 -14.66
CA GLY A 287 2.90 -10.30 -14.69
C GLY A 287 1.75 -9.30 -14.79
N GLN A 288 0.57 -9.69 -14.30
CA GLN A 288 -0.61 -8.84 -14.20
C GLN A 288 -1.06 -8.76 -12.74
N SER A 289 -1.52 -7.60 -12.30
CA SER A 289 -2.19 -7.42 -11.00
C SER A 289 -3.62 -6.97 -11.24
N ASN A 290 -4.56 -7.50 -10.44
CA ASN A 290 -5.93 -7.02 -10.43
C ASN A 290 -6.09 -5.93 -9.37
N ASP A 291 -6.15 -4.68 -9.83
CA ASP A 291 -6.20 -3.50 -8.98
C ASP A 291 -7.61 -2.90 -8.98
N LEU A 292 -8.07 -2.48 -7.81
CA LEU A 292 -9.29 -1.70 -7.68
C LEU A 292 -8.97 -0.22 -7.85
N ARG A 293 -9.60 0.41 -8.85
CA ARG A 293 -9.44 1.83 -9.14
C ARG A 293 -10.73 2.56 -8.80
N ILE A 294 -10.58 3.71 -8.14
CA ILE A 294 -11.68 4.54 -7.67
C ILE A 294 -11.63 5.86 -8.42
N SER A 295 -12.69 6.16 -9.16
CA SER A 295 -12.86 7.41 -9.90
C SER A 295 -13.97 8.22 -9.25
N ILE A 296 -13.64 9.43 -8.82
CA ILE A 296 -14.55 10.32 -8.08
C ILE A 296 -14.75 11.58 -8.90
N LYS A 297 -16.00 11.97 -9.12
CA LYS A 297 -16.35 13.26 -9.71
C LYS A 297 -16.71 14.22 -8.59
N LEU A 298 -16.11 15.41 -8.57
CA LEU A 298 -16.27 16.38 -7.50
C LEU A 298 -17.43 17.35 -7.78
N SER A 299 -18.05 17.90 -6.72
CA SER A 299 -19.27 18.70 -6.84
C SER A 299 -19.03 20.14 -7.33
N GLY A 300 -17.84 20.69 -7.10
CA GLY A 300 -17.51 22.12 -7.26
C GLY A 300 -17.47 22.69 -8.69
N ILE A 301 -17.53 21.85 -9.74
CA ILE A 301 -17.27 22.30 -11.13
C ILE A 301 -18.54 22.35 -12.00
N ALA A 302 -19.73 22.09 -11.44
CA ALA A 302 -20.96 22.15 -12.22
C ALA A 302 -21.56 23.59 -12.37
N GLY A 303 -20.93 24.63 -11.84
CA GLY A 303 -21.51 25.99 -11.90
C GLY A 303 -20.60 27.19 -11.61
N ALA A 304 -19.39 27.01 -11.07
CA ALA A 304 -18.42 28.10 -10.97
C ALA A 304 -17.62 28.16 -12.28
N LYS A 305 -17.69 29.30 -12.98
CA LYS A 305 -16.80 29.60 -14.11
C LYS A 305 -15.37 29.29 -13.67
N ALA A 306 -14.76 28.29 -14.30
CA ALA A 306 -13.35 27.99 -14.08
C ALA A 306 -12.56 29.30 -14.20
N GLN A 307 -11.83 29.66 -13.16
CA GLN A 307 -10.80 30.69 -13.30
C GLN A 307 -9.90 30.24 -14.46
N GLU A 308 -9.77 31.08 -15.48
CA GLU A 308 -9.29 30.74 -16.83
C GLU A 308 -7.87 30.16 -16.89
N ASN A 309 -7.15 30.04 -15.77
CA ASN A 309 -5.71 29.74 -15.76
C ASN A 309 -5.30 28.43 -15.06
N GLU A 310 -6.22 27.64 -14.49
CA GLU A 310 -5.89 26.27 -14.07
C GLU A 310 -6.94 25.26 -14.56
N PRO A 311 -6.52 24.19 -15.28
CA PRO A 311 -7.41 23.09 -15.59
C PRO A 311 -7.69 22.31 -14.30
N SER A 312 -8.66 22.79 -13.51
CA SER A 312 -9.16 22.09 -12.32
C SER A 312 -9.61 20.70 -12.79
N LYS A 313 -8.86 19.65 -12.42
CA LYS A 313 -9.21 18.28 -12.82
C LYS A 313 -10.56 17.95 -12.18
N PRO A 314 -11.65 17.75 -12.94
CA PRO A 314 -12.97 17.52 -12.37
C PRO A 314 -13.14 16.13 -11.73
N TYR A 315 -12.04 15.39 -11.62
CA TYR A 315 -12.01 13.99 -11.24
C TYR A 315 -10.78 13.67 -10.42
N LEU A 316 -10.97 12.93 -9.34
CA LEU A 316 -9.91 12.23 -8.61
C LEU A 316 -9.89 10.78 -9.06
N ASP A 317 -8.70 10.22 -9.20
CA ASP A 317 -8.53 8.85 -9.68
C ASP A 317 -7.31 8.19 -9.04
N PHE A 318 -7.54 7.20 -8.19
CA PHE A 318 -6.49 6.52 -7.45
C PHE A 318 -6.80 5.03 -7.23
N LYS A 319 -5.77 4.27 -6.86
CA LYS A 319 -5.87 2.84 -6.55
C LYS A 319 -6.08 2.66 -5.06
N SER A 320 -7.15 1.98 -4.66
CA SER A 320 -7.33 1.58 -3.27
C SER A 320 -8.32 0.43 -3.16
N ARG A 321 -8.16 -0.37 -2.10
CA ARG A 321 -9.08 -1.45 -1.68
C ARG A 321 -9.72 -1.12 -0.32
N LEU A 322 -9.81 0.17 0.00
CA LEU A 322 -10.44 0.70 1.20
C LEU A 322 -11.68 1.52 0.82
N PRO A 323 -12.63 1.71 1.76
CA PRO A 323 -13.76 2.61 1.55
C PRO A 323 -13.27 4.04 1.29
N VAL A 324 -14.05 4.80 0.54
CA VAL A 324 -13.84 6.23 0.34
C VAL A 324 -14.53 6.99 1.45
N PHE A 325 -13.76 7.73 2.24
CA PHE A 325 -14.30 8.67 3.22
C PHE A 325 -14.42 10.04 2.58
N TYR A 326 -15.58 10.67 2.70
CA TYR A 326 -15.84 11.97 2.09
C TYR A 326 -16.58 12.91 3.03
N GLU A 327 -16.41 14.21 2.83
CA GLU A 327 -17.05 15.22 3.66
C GLU A 327 -18.57 15.17 3.54
N ALA A 328 -19.23 15.15 4.70
CA ALA A 328 -20.67 15.23 4.78
C ALA A 328 -21.24 16.51 4.19
N ALA A 329 -22.40 16.39 3.54
CA ALA A 329 -23.17 17.55 3.14
C ALA A 329 -23.64 18.31 4.39
N PRO A 330 -23.57 19.66 4.42
CA PRO A 330 -24.26 20.46 5.43
C PRO A 330 -25.76 20.12 5.46
N ALA A 331 -26.40 20.25 6.62
CA ALA A 331 -27.83 19.92 6.78
C ALA A 331 -28.74 20.65 5.79
N ASP A 332 -28.40 21.89 5.44
CA ASP A 332 -29.15 22.73 4.49
C ASP A 332 -28.68 22.59 3.03
N TYR A 333 -27.85 21.59 2.73
CA TYR A 333 -27.29 21.43 1.40
C TYR A 333 -28.32 20.84 0.43
N TYR A 334 -28.56 21.57 -0.67
CA TYR A 334 -29.60 21.25 -1.65
C TYR A 334 -29.36 19.95 -2.45
N ARG A 335 -28.15 19.38 -2.45
CA ARG A 335 -27.86 18.15 -3.21
C ARG A 335 -28.08 16.91 -2.37
N LYS A 336 -28.55 15.87 -3.06
CA LYS A 336 -28.62 14.50 -2.57
C LYS A 336 -27.22 13.88 -2.45
N GLU A 337 -27.17 12.75 -1.76
CA GLU A 337 -25.99 11.90 -1.61
C GLU A 337 -25.33 11.55 -2.96
N PRO A 338 -24.00 11.29 -2.97
CA PRO A 338 -23.29 10.90 -4.18
C PRO A 338 -23.89 9.64 -4.82
N THR A 339 -23.86 9.57 -6.15
CA THR A 339 -24.24 8.31 -6.83
C THR A 339 -23.07 7.33 -6.78
N TYR A 340 -23.36 6.08 -6.38
CA TYR A 340 -22.39 5.00 -6.27
C TYR A 340 -22.53 4.03 -7.45
N SER A 341 -21.42 3.59 -8.04
CA SER A 341 -21.48 2.56 -9.09
C SER A 341 -20.24 1.67 -9.14
N MET A 342 -20.46 0.37 -9.25
CA MET A 342 -19.42 -0.58 -9.61
C MET A 342 -19.43 -0.81 -11.12
N ALA A 343 -18.28 -0.63 -11.78
CA ALA A 343 -18.17 -0.96 -13.19
C ALA A 343 -18.32 -2.49 -13.36
N PRO A 344 -19.16 -2.97 -14.29
CA PRO A 344 -19.35 -4.40 -14.47
C PRO A 344 -18.05 -5.02 -15.01
N ALA A 345 -17.81 -6.29 -14.68
CA ALA A 345 -16.57 -6.98 -15.05
C ALA A 345 -16.34 -7.04 -16.57
N ASN A 346 -17.43 -7.02 -17.35
CA ASN A 346 -17.42 -7.00 -18.82
C ASN A 346 -17.42 -5.58 -19.44
N ALA A 347 -17.23 -4.53 -18.64
CA ALA A 347 -17.17 -3.17 -19.17
C ALA A 347 -16.07 -3.03 -20.24
N PRO A 348 -16.33 -2.32 -21.35
CA PRO A 348 -15.36 -2.18 -22.43
C PRO A 348 -14.08 -1.52 -21.90
N LYS A 349 -12.96 -2.23 -22.06
CA LYS A 349 -11.63 -1.76 -21.62
C LYS A 349 -11.05 -0.87 -22.71
N ARG A 350 -10.81 0.41 -22.39
CA ARG A 350 -10.09 1.32 -23.28
C ARG A 350 -8.63 0.84 -23.39
N LYS A 351 -8.23 0.37 -24.57
CA LYS A 351 -6.82 0.04 -24.83
C LYS A 351 -6.00 1.33 -24.85
N ARG A 352 -5.07 1.48 -23.91
CA ARG A 352 -4.05 2.54 -23.98
C ARG A 352 -3.02 2.15 -25.04
N ARG A 353 -2.54 3.14 -25.80
CA ARG A 353 -1.41 2.94 -26.72
C ARG A 353 -0.19 2.53 -25.89
N GLY A 354 0.34 1.33 -26.14
CA GLY A 354 1.49 0.80 -25.40
C GLY A 354 2.77 1.54 -25.78
N LEU A 355 3.50 2.02 -24.76
CA LEU A 355 4.80 2.68 -24.88
C LEU A 355 5.95 1.70 -25.14
N THR A 356 5.70 0.41 -25.05
CA THR A 356 6.70 -0.65 -25.25
C THR A 356 6.39 -1.46 -26.49
N GLU A 357 7.41 -2.12 -27.02
CA GLU A 357 7.28 -3.12 -28.08
C GLU A 357 6.33 -4.25 -27.68
N LEU A 358 5.65 -4.83 -28.67
CA LEU A 358 4.66 -5.89 -28.43
C LEU A 358 5.36 -7.20 -28.05
N GLU A 359 6.39 -7.56 -28.81
CA GLU A 359 7.18 -8.77 -28.59
C GLU A 359 8.27 -8.53 -27.54
N PRO A 360 8.63 -9.56 -26.75
CA PRO A 360 9.79 -9.50 -25.87
C PRO A 360 11.08 -9.25 -26.67
N PHE A 361 11.92 -8.38 -26.15
CA PHE A 361 13.26 -8.13 -26.67
C PHE A 361 14.23 -9.26 -26.32
N LEU A 362 14.02 -9.92 -25.18
CA LEU A 362 14.85 -11.02 -24.69
C LEU A 362 14.07 -12.33 -24.69
N MET A 363 14.80 -13.45 -24.81
CA MET A 363 14.21 -14.79 -24.84
C MET A 363 13.90 -15.33 -23.44
N THR A 364 14.84 -15.15 -22.51
CA THR A 364 14.75 -15.74 -21.16
C THR A 364 13.92 -14.91 -20.19
N LEU A 365 13.75 -13.61 -20.48
CA LEU A 365 13.07 -12.66 -19.63
C LEU A 365 12.02 -11.89 -20.44
N PRO A 366 10.84 -11.59 -19.86
CA PRO A 366 9.81 -10.77 -20.48
C PRO A 366 10.19 -9.27 -20.45
N VAL A 367 11.34 -8.95 -21.00
CA VAL A 367 11.88 -7.60 -21.15
C VAL A 367 11.47 -7.07 -22.50
N HIS A 368 11.00 -5.83 -22.55
CA HIS A 368 10.61 -5.13 -23.76
C HIS A 368 11.35 -3.81 -23.85
N ARG A 369 11.66 -3.36 -25.07
CA ARG A 369 12.19 -2.00 -25.27
C ARG A 369 11.06 -0.99 -25.26
N TYR A 370 11.39 0.22 -24.81
CA TYR A 370 10.52 1.36 -25.02
C TYR A 370 10.53 1.74 -26.49
N LYS A 371 9.36 2.03 -27.05
CA LYS A 371 9.28 2.62 -28.38
C LYS A 371 9.95 3.98 -28.31
N LYS A 372 11.00 4.19 -29.10
CA LYS A 372 11.51 5.55 -29.33
C LYS A 372 10.30 6.38 -29.76
N ASN A 373 10.00 7.46 -29.05
CA ASN A 373 9.01 8.42 -29.51
C ASN A 373 9.52 8.94 -30.85
N THR A 374 9.10 8.29 -31.95
CA THR A 374 9.21 8.86 -33.28
C THR A 374 8.39 10.13 -33.20
N GLY A 375 9.07 11.27 -33.23
CA GLY A 375 8.50 12.59 -32.93
C GLY A 375 7.28 12.92 -33.78
N LEU A 376 6.11 12.48 -33.32
CA LEU A 376 4.84 13.13 -33.58
C LEU A 376 4.58 13.98 -32.34
N ALA A 377 5.28 15.12 -32.33
CA ALA A 377 4.70 16.32 -31.75
C ALA A 377 3.51 16.68 -32.65
N GLU A 378 2.31 16.58 -32.08
CA GLU A 378 1.20 17.54 -32.19
C GLU A 378 0.03 17.04 -31.32
#